data_AF-A0A920LSZ6-F1
#
_entry.id   AF-A0A920LSZ6-F1
#
_cell.length_a   1.000
_cell.length_b   1.000
_cell.length_c   1.000
_cell.angle_alpha   90.00
_cell.angle_beta   90.00
_cell.angle_gamma   90.00
#
_symmetry.space_group_name_H-M   'P 1'
#
loop_
_entity.id
_entity.type
_entity.pdbx_description
1 polymer ?
#
loop_
_entity_poly.entity_id
_entity_poly.type
_entity_poly.pdbx_seq_one_letter_code
_entity_poly.pdbx_strand_id
1 'polypeptide(L)'
;MLANAPGSGIADDKAIYSYMPEIVKFYMGDKPILNNIPTWRCSEKSSLSYVIENLRELVVKEVHGSGGYGMLVGPTSSNREIDSFKRKLLRNPSNYIAQPTLSLSTVPILTKSGLAPRHVDLRPFVLVSPEDIKVTAGGLTRVALKKGSLVVNSSQGGGTKDTWVLES
;
A
#
# COMPACT_ATOMS: atom_id res chain seq x y z
N MET A 1 -1.06 -29.79 11.24
CA MET A 1 -1.00 -28.37 11.68
C MET A 1 -1.26 -27.51 10.47
N LEU A 2 -2.20 -26.57 10.51
CA LEU A 2 -2.49 -25.66 9.41
C LEU A 2 -1.90 -24.29 9.73
N ALA A 3 -1.08 -23.77 8.83
CA ALA A 3 -0.49 -22.43 8.93
C ALA A 3 -0.38 -21.83 7.51
N ASN A 4 -0.97 -20.66 7.22
CA ASN A 4 -1.87 -19.86 8.05
C ASN A 4 -3.25 -20.52 8.25
N ALA A 5 -3.98 -20.09 9.28
CA ALA A 5 -5.32 -20.59 9.54
C ALA A 5 -6.28 -20.29 8.37
N PRO A 6 -7.18 -21.22 7.99
CA PRO A 6 -8.24 -20.94 7.02
C PRO A 6 -9.04 -19.70 7.43
N GLY A 7 -9.34 -18.83 6.45
CA GLY A 7 -10.06 -17.58 6.69
C GLY A 7 -9.17 -16.37 6.98
N SER A 8 -7.85 -16.51 7.17
CA SER A 8 -6.94 -15.38 7.43
C SER A 8 -6.95 -14.31 6.34
N GLY A 9 -7.32 -14.68 5.10
CA GLY A 9 -7.40 -13.75 3.97
C GLY A 9 -8.39 -12.59 4.15
N ILE A 10 -9.40 -12.73 5.03
CA ILE A 10 -10.33 -11.62 5.31
C ILE A 10 -9.64 -10.48 6.05
N ALA A 11 -8.67 -10.78 6.91
CA ALA A 11 -7.95 -9.78 7.71
C ALA A 11 -7.02 -8.91 6.84
N ASP A 12 -6.55 -9.45 5.72
CA ASP A 12 -5.66 -8.77 4.76
C ASP A 12 -6.44 -8.06 3.63
N ASP A 13 -7.78 -8.07 3.64
CA ASP A 13 -8.58 -7.40 2.62
C ASP A 13 -8.43 -5.88 2.69
N LYS A 14 -8.44 -5.21 1.53
CA LYS A 14 -8.25 -3.75 1.45
C LYS A 14 -9.33 -2.97 2.20
N ALA A 15 -10.55 -3.50 2.29
CA ALA A 15 -11.61 -2.88 3.07
C ALA A 15 -11.28 -2.96 4.56
N ILE A 16 -10.87 -4.13 5.06
CA ILE A 16 -10.50 -4.33 6.47
C ILE A 16 -9.27 -3.52 6.85
N TYR A 17 -8.28 -3.40 5.96
CA TYR A 17 -7.09 -2.56 6.16
C TYR A 17 -7.45 -1.13 6.57
N SER A 18 -8.51 -0.56 5.99
CA SER A 18 -8.92 0.81 6.32
C SER A 18 -9.46 0.99 7.75
N TYR A 19 -9.79 -0.12 8.44
CA TYR A 19 -10.27 -0.14 9.83
C TYR A 19 -9.18 -0.57 10.83
N MET A 20 -7.95 -0.84 10.37
CA MET A 20 -6.89 -1.34 11.24
C MET A 20 -6.60 -0.44 12.46
N PRO A 21 -6.58 0.91 12.34
CA PRO A 21 -6.41 1.78 13.50
C PRO A 21 -7.49 1.57 14.57
N GLU A 22 -8.75 1.43 14.15
CA GLU A 22 -9.89 1.18 15.02
C GLU A 22 -9.85 -0.22 15.63
N ILE A 23 -9.44 -1.23 14.85
CA ILE A 23 -9.25 -2.61 15.31
C ILE A 23 -8.18 -2.66 16.41
N VAL A 24 -7.02 -2.03 16.19
CA VAL A 24 -5.94 -1.96 17.20
C VAL A 24 -6.45 -1.29 18.47
N LYS A 25 -7.13 -0.16 18.35
CA LYS A 25 -7.70 0.55 19.50
C LYS A 25 -8.75 -0.28 20.25
N PHE A 26 -9.60 -1.00 19.53
CA PHE A 26 -10.65 -1.82 20.12
C PHE A 26 -10.08 -2.99 20.95
N TYR A 27 -9.08 -3.71 20.41
CA TYR A 27 -8.53 -4.90 21.07
C TYR A 27 -7.41 -4.61 22.06
N MET A 28 -6.58 -3.60 21.81
CA MET A 28 -5.42 -3.28 22.66
C MET A 28 -5.65 -2.08 23.57
N GLY A 29 -6.69 -1.28 23.35
CA GLY A 29 -6.92 -0.01 24.07
C GLY A 29 -6.00 1.15 23.64
N ASP A 30 -4.88 0.84 23.01
CA ASP A 30 -3.86 1.80 22.59
C ASP A 30 -4.03 2.28 21.14
N LYS A 31 -3.39 3.42 20.82
CA LYS A 31 -3.27 3.90 19.44
C LYS A 31 -2.22 3.06 18.69
N PRO A 32 -2.41 2.80 17.39
CA PRO A 32 -1.40 2.10 16.59
C PRO A 32 -0.07 2.87 16.57
N ILE A 33 1.03 2.15 16.79
CA ILE A 33 2.39 2.72 16.72
C ILE A 33 2.77 3.02 15.26
N LEU A 34 2.42 2.11 14.35
CA LEU A 34 2.59 2.28 12.91
C LEU A 34 1.30 2.79 12.31
N ASN A 35 1.36 3.98 11.71
CA ASN A 35 0.19 4.58 11.09
C ASN A 35 -0.11 3.93 9.74
N ASN A 36 -1.38 3.63 9.51
CA ASN A 36 -1.86 3.31 8.18
C ASN A 36 -1.77 4.55 7.28
N ILE A 37 -1.56 4.30 6.00
CA ILE A 37 -1.77 5.31 4.96
C ILE A 37 -3.23 5.82 5.06
N PRO A 38 -3.46 7.14 5.12
CA PRO A 38 -4.81 7.70 5.08
C PRO A 38 -5.59 7.11 3.91
N THR A 39 -6.73 6.48 4.20
CA THR A 39 -7.50 5.73 3.21
C THR A 39 -8.95 6.17 3.27
N TRP A 40 -9.44 6.75 2.18
CA TRP A 40 -10.85 7.11 2.01
C TRP A 40 -11.62 5.94 1.44
N ARG A 41 -12.65 5.49 2.16
CA ARG A 41 -13.59 4.47 1.69
C ARG A 41 -14.64 5.13 0.81
N CYS A 42 -14.62 4.85 -0.49
CA CYS A 42 -15.57 5.48 -1.42
C CYS A 42 -17.03 5.03 -1.20
N SER A 43 -17.27 3.97 -0.42
CA SER A 43 -18.61 3.60 0.06
C SER A 43 -19.25 4.66 0.97
N GLU A 44 -18.44 5.49 1.65
CA GLU A 44 -18.93 6.54 2.53
C GLU A 44 -19.12 7.84 1.74
N LYS A 45 -20.29 8.49 1.91
CA LYS A 45 -20.67 9.66 1.11
C LYS A 45 -19.68 10.83 1.23
N SER A 46 -19.22 11.15 2.43
CA SER A 46 -18.25 12.22 2.68
C SER A 46 -16.89 11.93 2.04
N SER A 47 -16.39 10.71 2.23
CA SER A 47 -15.16 10.21 1.60
C SER A 47 -15.27 10.24 0.08
N LEU A 48 -16.39 9.80 -0.49
CA LEU A 48 -16.62 9.83 -1.94
C LEU A 48 -16.61 11.25 -2.50
N SER A 49 -17.30 12.19 -1.85
CA SER A 49 -17.30 13.61 -2.24
C SER A 49 -15.88 14.17 -2.29
N TYR A 50 -15.11 13.97 -1.21
CA TYR A 50 -13.72 14.40 -1.16
C TYR A 50 -12.88 13.77 -2.26
N VAL A 51 -12.99 12.46 -2.48
CA VAL A 51 -12.22 11.76 -3.51
C VAL A 51 -12.53 12.29 -4.90
N ILE A 52 -13.81 12.53 -5.21
CA ILE A 52 -14.25 13.06 -6.51
C ILE A 52 -13.69 14.46 -6.79
N GLU A 53 -13.66 15.31 -5.77
CA GLU A 53 -13.14 16.68 -5.87
C GLU A 53 -11.62 16.70 -6.04
N ASN A 54 -10.93 15.69 -5.49
CA ASN A 54 -9.46 15.66 -5.40
C ASN A 54 -8.81 14.54 -6.22
N LEU A 55 -9.50 13.96 -7.23
CA LEU A 55 -9.00 12.83 -8.02
C LEU A 55 -7.60 13.04 -8.64
N ARG A 56 -7.20 14.28 -8.89
CA ARG A 56 -5.88 14.64 -9.46
C ARG A 56 -4.72 14.40 -8.51
N GLU A 57 -4.96 14.36 -7.21
CA GLU A 57 -3.91 14.27 -6.19
C GLU A 57 -3.86 12.87 -5.55
N LEU A 58 -4.88 12.06 -5.83
CA LEU A 58 -5.11 10.77 -5.18
C LEU A 58 -4.79 9.60 -6.10
N VAL A 59 -4.55 8.46 -5.47
CA VAL A 59 -4.50 7.14 -6.11
C VAL A 59 -5.77 6.39 -5.72
N VAL A 60 -6.59 6.01 -6.70
CA VAL A 60 -7.85 5.28 -6.47
C VAL A 60 -7.68 3.84 -6.94
N LYS A 61 -8.05 2.86 -6.10
CA LYS A 61 -7.82 1.43 -6.34
C LYS A 61 -9.12 0.66 -6.10
N GLU A 62 -9.34 -0.39 -6.88
CA GLU A 62 -10.41 -1.36 -6.59
C GLU A 62 -10.10 -2.17 -5.31
N VAL A 63 -11.13 -2.42 -4.50
CA VAL A 63 -11.06 -3.22 -3.27
C VAL A 63 -10.72 -4.66 -3.63
N HIS A 64 -11.53 -5.27 -4.51
CA HIS A 64 -11.34 -6.62 -4.99
C HIS A 64 -10.50 -6.62 -6.27
N GLY A 65 -9.22 -6.99 -6.16
CA GLY A 65 -8.33 -7.07 -7.33
C GLY A 65 -6.87 -7.25 -6.98
N SER A 66 -6.19 -8.12 -7.72
CA SER A 66 -4.74 -8.37 -7.65
C SER A 66 -4.01 -7.71 -8.82
N GLY A 67 -2.85 -7.09 -8.58
CA GLY A 67 -1.91 -6.73 -9.65
C GLY A 67 -2.06 -5.36 -10.31
N GLY A 68 -2.75 -4.39 -9.69
CA GLY A 68 -2.74 -2.99 -10.15
C GLY A 68 -3.66 -2.67 -11.34
N TYR A 69 -4.40 -3.65 -11.86
CA TYR A 69 -5.52 -3.40 -12.77
C TYR A 69 -6.67 -2.71 -12.02
N GLY A 70 -7.35 -1.76 -12.68
CA GLY A 70 -8.46 -1.00 -12.06
C GLY A 70 -8.02 0.16 -11.14
N MET A 71 -6.79 0.68 -11.31
CA MET A 71 -6.25 1.80 -10.53
C MET A 71 -6.18 3.10 -11.35
N LEU A 72 -6.46 4.24 -10.71
CA LEU A 72 -6.17 5.59 -11.20
C LEU A 72 -5.00 6.17 -10.40
N VAL A 73 -4.00 6.74 -11.07
CA VAL A 73 -2.91 7.50 -10.44
C VAL A 73 -3.06 8.96 -10.86
N GLY A 74 -3.84 9.71 -10.07
CA GLY A 74 -4.28 11.07 -10.37
C GLY A 74 -3.19 11.99 -10.94
N PRO A 75 -2.02 12.12 -10.28
CA PRO A 75 -0.99 13.06 -10.73
C PRO A 75 -0.37 12.75 -12.09
N THR A 76 -0.50 11.50 -12.56
CA THR A 76 0.05 11.05 -13.85
C THR A 76 -1.02 10.83 -14.91
N SER A 77 -2.30 10.97 -14.56
CA SER A 77 -3.43 10.75 -15.47
C SER A 77 -3.84 12.05 -16.16
N SER A 78 -4.22 11.91 -17.43
CA SER A 78 -4.82 13.00 -18.20
C SER A 78 -6.23 13.33 -17.71
N ASN A 79 -6.72 14.53 -18.04
CA ASN A 79 -8.08 14.96 -17.69
C ASN A 79 -9.14 13.97 -18.20
N ARG A 80 -8.95 13.43 -19.42
CA ARG A 80 -9.88 12.48 -20.03
C ARG A 80 -9.93 11.16 -19.26
N GLU A 81 -8.78 10.68 -18.79
CA GLU A 81 -8.71 9.45 -17.97
C GLU A 81 -9.37 9.67 -16.61
N ILE A 82 -9.14 10.83 -15.98
CA ILE A 82 -9.78 11.19 -14.71
C ILE A 82 -11.30 11.26 -14.86
N ASP A 83 -11.83 11.92 -15.90
CA ASP A 83 -13.27 12.02 -16.14
C ASP A 83 -13.91 10.66 -16.46
N SER A 84 -13.20 9.81 -17.19
CA SER A 84 -13.60 8.42 -17.43
C SER A 84 -13.68 7.63 -16.13
N PHE A 85 -12.63 7.71 -15.30
CA PHE A 85 -12.54 6.99 -14.05
C PHE A 85 -13.56 7.50 -13.02
N LYS A 86 -13.81 8.81 -12.97
CA LYS A 86 -14.85 9.42 -12.13
C LYS A 86 -16.22 8.81 -12.40
N ARG A 87 -16.60 8.62 -13.67
CA ARG A 87 -17.86 7.97 -14.05
C ARG A 87 -17.88 6.50 -13.60
N LYS A 88 -16.76 5.79 -13.75
CA LYS A 88 -16.63 4.39 -13.30
C LYS A 88 -16.77 4.27 -11.78
N LEU A 89 -16.12 5.16 -11.02
CA LEU A 89 -16.16 5.25 -9.56
C LEU A 89 -17.58 5.52 -9.07
N LEU A 90 -18.27 6.51 -9.64
CA LEU A 90 -19.65 6.86 -9.28
C LEU A 90 -20.65 5.73 -9.51
N ARG A 91 -20.40 4.85 -10.49
CA ARG A 91 -21.29 3.72 -10.80
C ARG A 91 -21.25 2.62 -9.73
N ASN A 92 -20.10 2.42 -9.08
CA ASN A 92 -19.94 1.38 -8.06
C ASN A 92 -18.93 1.82 -6.98
N PRO A 93 -19.28 2.82 -6.16
CA PRO A 93 -18.32 3.46 -5.27
C PRO A 93 -17.82 2.55 -4.15
N SER A 94 -18.62 1.57 -3.71
CA SER A 94 -18.21 0.60 -2.68
C SER A 94 -17.06 -0.31 -3.12
N ASN A 95 -16.82 -0.44 -4.41
CA ASN A 95 -15.71 -1.24 -4.94
C ASN A 95 -14.37 -0.49 -4.93
N TYR A 96 -14.29 0.74 -4.40
CA TYR A 96 -13.07 1.55 -4.45
C TYR A 96 -12.66 2.12 -3.09
N ILE A 97 -11.35 2.28 -2.95
CA ILE A 97 -10.72 3.09 -1.94
C ILE A 97 -9.77 4.10 -2.60
N ALA A 98 -9.52 5.22 -1.95
CA ALA A 98 -8.53 6.19 -2.38
C ALA A 98 -7.48 6.44 -1.30
N GLN A 99 -6.27 6.75 -1.72
CA GLN A 99 -5.13 7.05 -0.86
C GLN A 99 -4.37 8.26 -1.43
N PRO A 100 -3.65 9.02 -0.60
CA PRO A 100 -2.79 10.08 -1.10
C PRO A 100 -1.69 9.48 -1.97
N THR A 101 -1.18 10.27 -2.91
CA THR A 101 0.01 9.87 -3.65
C THR A 101 1.20 9.85 -2.69
N LEU A 102 1.80 8.66 -2.51
CA LEU A 102 2.88 8.48 -1.55
C LEU A 102 4.21 8.92 -2.14
N SER A 103 4.93 9.75 -1.40
CA SER A 103 6.36 9.98 -1.60
C SER A 103 7.14 8.85 -0.92
N LEU A 104 7.43 7.79 -1.67
CA LEU A 104 8.21 6.67 -1.13
C LEU A 104 9.65 7.12 -0.83
N SER A 105 10.21 6.63 0.28
CA SER A 105 11.62 6.81 0.59
C SER A 105 12.50 6.23 -0.51
N THR A 106 13.74 6.70 -0.61
CA THR A 106 14.71 6.21 -1.60
C THR A 106 15.97 5.67 -0.95
N VAL A 107 16.57 4.69 -1.60
CA VAL A 107 17.89 4.14 -1.26
C VAL A 107 18.83 4.26 -2.46
N PRO A 108 20.14 4.41 -2.24
CA PRO A 108 21.11 4.43 -3.33
C PRO A 108 21.23 3.06 -3.98
N ILE A 109 21.17 3.00 -5.31
CA ILE A 109 21.54 1.83 -6.11
C ILE A 109 22.69 2.16 -7.05
N LEU A 110 23.48 1.15 -7.40
CA LEU A 110 24.49 1.29 -8.44
C LEU A 110 23.83 1.22 -9.82
N THR A 111 24.04 2.24 -10.64
CA THR A 111 23.59 2.31 -12.04
C THR A 111 24.80 2.47 -12.96
N LYS A 112 24.58 2.39 -14.28
CA LYS A 112 25.64 2.63 -15.27
C LYS A 112 26.30 4.01 -15.13
N SER A 113 25.57 5.02 -14.64
CA SER A 113 26.07 6.37 -14.43
C SER A 113 26.52 6.65 -12.99
N GLY A 114 26.72 5.60 -12.18
CA GLY A 114 27.08 5.73 -10.76
C GLY A 114 25.89 5.53 -9.80
N LEU A 115 26.07 5.96 -8.55
CA LEU A 115 25.04 5.82 -7.52
C LEU A 115 23.86 6.77 -7.80
N ALA A 116 22.64 6.24 -7.73
CA ALA A 116 21.43 7.03 -7.90
C ALA A 116 20.31 6.59 -6.94
N PRO A 117 19.46 7.52 -6.47
CA PRO A 117 18.35 7.17 -5.58
C PRO A 117 17.26 6.41 -6.33
N ARG A 118 16.67 5.41 -5.68
CA ARG A 118 15.49 4.67 -6.15
C ARG A 118 14.53 4.36 -5.02
N HIS A 119 13.24 4.36 -5.34
CA HIS A 119 12.19 4.07 -4.37
C HIS A 119 12.31 2.64 -3.83
N VAL A 120 12.06 2.50 -2.54
CA VAL A 120 12.21 1.25 -1.78
C VAL A 120 10.94 0.94 -1.00
N ASP A 121 10.67 -0.34 -0.80
CA ASP A 121 9.79 -0.79 0.28
C ASP A 121 10.44 -1.91 1.09
N LEU A 122 9.99 -2.08 2.33
CA LEU A 122 10.46 -3.08 3.26
C LEU A 122 9.28 -3.95 3.70
N ARG A 123 9.47 -5.27 3.61
CA ARG A 123 8.53 -6.26 4.12
C ARG A 123 9.21 -7.09 5.21
N PRO A 124 9.04 -6.72 6.49
CA PRO A 124 9.44 -7.57 7.61
C PRO A 124 8.45 -8.74 7.76
N PHE A 125 8.84 -9.75 8.54
CA PHE A 125 7.99 -10.89 8.87
C PHE A 125 7.79 -10.96 10.38
N VAL A 126 6.53 -11.09 10.79
CA VAL A 126 6.12 -11.31 12.19
C VAL A 126 5.76 -12.79 12.34
N LEU A 127 6.40 -13.46 13.28
CA LEU A 127 6.18 -14.85 13.63
C LEU A 127 5.31 -14.89 14.89
N VAL A 128 4.15 -15.54 14.80
CA VAL A 128 3.18 -15.65 15.89
C VAL A 128 3.04 -17.11 16.29
N SER A 129 3.17 -17.36 17.58
CA SER A 129 2.92 -18.64 18.25
C SER A 129 1.95 -18.43 19.42
N PRO A 130 1.34 -19.49 19.98
CA PRO A 130 0.51 -19.36 21.17
C PRO A 130 1.24 -18.73 22.37
N GLU A 131 2.55 -18.91 22.46
CA GLU A 131 3.37 -18.46 23.59
C GLU A 131 4.07 -17.11 23.35
N ASP A 132 4.31 -16.73 22.09
CA ASP A 132 5.17 -15.59 21.76
C ASP A 132 4.90 -14.97 20.37
N ILE A 133 5.21 -13.67 20.23
CA ILE A 133 5.17 -12.88 18.99
C ILE A 133 6.55 -12.25 18.76
N LYS A 134 7.23 -12.64 17.67
CA LYS A 134 8.55 -12.11 17.32
C LYS A 134 8.57 -11.45 15.95
N VAL A 135 9.20 -10.29 15.87
CA VAL A 135 9.52 -9.64 14.59
C VAL A 135 10.92 -10.06 14.17
N THR A 136 11.08 -10.44 12.90
CA THR A 136 12.40 -10.78 12.34
C THR A 136 13.34 -9.57 12.33
N ALA A 137 14.62 -9.78 12.67
CA ALA A 137 15.68 -8.77 12.55
C ALA A 137 16.15 -8.64 11.09
N GLY A 138 15.21 -8.27 10.21
CA GLY A 138 15.43 -8.19 8.77
C GLY A 138 14.11 -8.18 8.01
N GLY A 139 14.20 -8.38 6.70
CA GLY A 139 13.02 -8.44 5.84
C GLY A 139 13.39 -8.41 4.37
N LEU A 140 12.37 -8.57 3.53
CA LEU A 140 12.51 -8.42 2.09
C LEU A 140 12.48 -6.93 1.74
N THR A 141 13.63 -6.37 1.38
CA THR A 141 13.71 -5.04 0.80
C THR A 141 13.61 -5.13 -0.72
N ARG A 142 12.66 -4.40 -1.32
CA ARG A 142 12.50 -4.32 -2.79
C ARG A 142 12.75 -2.91 -3.26
N VAL A 143 13.33 -2.78 -4.45
CA VAL A 143 13.76 -1.50 -5.00
C VAL A 143 13.29 -1.35 -6.44
N ALA A 144 12.74 -0.19 -6.78
CA ALA A 144 12.33 0.13 -8.14
C ALA A 144 13.57 0.46 -8.99
N LEU A 145 13.97 -0.40 -9.93
CA LEU A 145 15.22 -0.20 -10.68
C LEU A 145 15.12 0.94 -11.71
N LYS A 146 13.94 1.13 -12.31
CA LYS A 146 13.67 2.17 -13.30
C LYS A 146 13.63 3.56 -12.63
N LYS A 147 14.32 4.54 -13.22
CA LYS A 147 14.36 5.93 -12.72
C LYS A 147 12.93 6.49 -12.62
N GLY A 148 12.59 7.04 -11.44
CA GLY A 148 11.27 7.63 -11.17
C GLY A 148 10.11 6.63 -11.03
N SER A 149 10.36 5.32 -11.11
CA SER A 149 9.32 4.32 -10.93
C SER A 149 9.01 4.10 -9.46
N LEU A 150 7.73 4.01 -9.11
CA LEU A 150 7.25 3.55 -7.80
C LEU A 150 7.01 2.03 -7.77
N VAL A 151 7.16 1.35 -8.92
CA VAL A 151 6.94 -0.08 -9.05
C VAL A 151 8.17 -0.83 -8.56
N VAL A 152 8.06 -1.41 -7.37
CA VAL A 152 9.08 -2.25 -6.73
C VAL A 152 8.81 -3.76 -6.92
N ASN A 153 7.71 -4.14 -7.57
CA ASN A 153 7.35 -5.54 -7.75
C ASN A 153 8.32 -6.25 -8.72
N SER A 154 8.81 -7.43 -8.34
CA SER A 154 9.80 -8.18 -9.11
C SER A 154 9.29 -8.60 -10.49
N SER A 155 7.99 -8.91 -10.60
CA SER A 155 7.34 -9.24 -11.88
C SER A 155 7.34 -8.09 -12.89
N GLN A 156 7.64 -6.86 -12.45
CA GLN A 156 7.65 -5.66 -13.29
C GLN A 156 9.02 -4.95 -13.26
N GLY A 157 10.10 -5.69 -12.99
CA GLY A 157 11.47 -5.17 -13.04
C GLY A 157 11.95 -4.51 -11.74
N GLY A 158 11.32 -4.84 -10.60
CA GLY A 158 11.86 -4.55 -9.28
C GLY A 158 13.04 -5.45 -8.93
N GLY A 159 14.03 -4.89 -8.23
CA GLY A 159 15.16 -5.63 -7.66
C GLY A 159 15.01 -5.81 -6.15
N THR A 160 15.97 -6.48 -5.53
CA THR A 160 16.03 -6.65 -4.07
C THR A 160 17.33 -6.08 -3.50
N LYS A 161 17.32 -5.78 -2.20
CA LYS A 161 18.49 -5.44 -1.40
C LYS A 161 18.46 -6.21 -0.09
N ASP A 162 19.64 -6.36 0.50
CA ASP A 162 19.75 -6.85 1.86
C ASP A 162 19.25 -5.78 2.86
N THR A 163 18.70 -6.24 3.99
CA THR A 163 18.16 -5.39 5.05
C THR A 163 18.97 -5.60 6.32
N TRP A 164 19.80 -4.63 6.69
CA TRP A 164 20.60 -4.71 7.90
C TRP A 164 19.90 -4.02 9.06
N VAL A 165 19.67 -4.78 10.14
CA VAL A 165 19.23 -4.26 11.43
C VAL A 165 20.45 -4.32 12.35
N LEU A 166 20.89 -3.16 12.84
CA LEU A 166 22.07 -3.07 13.71
C LEU A 166 21.70 -3.48 15.13
N GLU A 167 22.63 -4.14 15.82
CA GLU A 167 22.51 -4.38 17.26
C GLU A 167 22.56 -3.05 18.03
N SER A 168 21.70 -2.92 19.03
CA SER A 168 21.56 -1.74 19.90
C SER A 168 21.99 -2.05 21.32
#